data_AF-A0A9D7QPN3-F1
#
_entry.id   AF-A0A9D7QPN3-F1
#
_cell.length_a   1.000
_cell.length_b   1.000
_cell.length_c   1.000
_cell.angle_alpha   90.00
_cell.angle_beta   90.00
_cell.angle_gamma   90.00
#
_symmetry.space_group_name_H-M   'P 1'
#
loop_
_entity.id
_entity.type
_entity.pdbx_description
1 polymer ?
#
loop_
_entity_poly.entity_id
_entity_poly.type
_entity_poly.pdbx_seq_one_letter_code
_entity_poly.pdbx_strand_id
1 'polypeptide(L)'
;MIIVILFVALVVGLLFWGISIFNQLTSKKILVQEGWSGIGAGLQQRNDLIPNLVETVKGYATHEKDTLTEVIKWRNQSVQAKTPAEQEVAQQGLDKAMVNVLALTEQYPDLKSDAGFRQLQTDLKDIEEKINLARRYYNGTVRQFNTAIAIFPNSLIAGIGAFAPSPFFMEDPAAQQVPKVSFK
;
A
#
# COMPACT_ATOMS: atom_id res chain seq x y z
N MET A 1 44.02 38.01 8.44
CA MET A 1 42.86 38.34 7.57
C MET A 1 42.54 37.21 6.59
N ILE A 2 43.47 36.75 5.75
CA ILE A 2 43.23 35.67 4.77
C ILE A 2 42.76 34.37 5.43
N ILE A 3 43.41 33.90 6.51
CA ILE A 3 43.01 32.69 7.24
C ILE A 3 41.56 32.78 7.77
N VAL A 4 41.17 33.96 8.28
CA VAL A 4 39.80 34.20 8.78
C VAL A 4 38.80 34.15 7.63
N ILE A 5 39.11 34.75 6.48
CA ILE A 5 38.26 34.71 5.29
C ILE A 5 38.09 33.27 4.80
N LEU A 6 39.17 32.48 4.75
CA LEU A 6 39.13 31.06 4.36
C LEU A 6 38.29 30.23 5.33
N PHE A 7 38.44 30.46 6.63
CA PHE A 7 37.64 29.78 7.65
C PHE A 7 36.16 30.11 7.53
N VAL A 8 35.81 31.38 7.36
CA VAL A 8 34.42 31.81 7.18
C VAL A 8 33.83 31.21 5.90
N ALA A 9 34.58 31.23 4.79
CA ALA A 9 34.14 30.64 3.53
C ALA A 9 33.89 29.12 3.67
N LEU A 10 34.75 28.40 4.39
CA LEU A 10 34.57 26.97 4.66
C LEU A 10 33.30 26.71 5.48
N VAL A 11 33.07 27.47 6.55
CA VAL A 11 31.87 27.34 7.39
C VAL A 11 30.61 27.61 6.58
N VAL A 12 30.59 28.68 5.79
CA VAL A 12 29.47 29.01 4.91
C VAL A 12 29.22 27.89 3.88
N GLY A 13 30.29 27.32 3.30
CA GLY A 13 30.19 26.19 2.38
C GLY A 13 29.56 24.95 3.02
N LEU A 14 29.97 24.60 4.24
CA LEU A 14 29.40 23.48 5.00
C LEU A 14 27.92 23.72 5.36
N LEU A 15 27.53 24.95 5.67
CA LEU A 15 26.14 25.31 5.94
C LEU A 15 25.26 25.13 4.70
N PHE A 16 25.66 25.66 3.54
CA PHE A 16 24.91 25.48 2.29
C PHE A 16 24.79 24.01 1.90
N TRP A 17 25.85 23.24 2.11
CA TRP A 17 25.86 21.81 1.86
C TRP A 17 24.89 21.05 2.77
N GLY A 18 24.87 21.35 4.07
CA GLY A 18 23.93 20.77 5.03
C GLY A 18 22.46 21.09 4.69
N ILE A 19 22.17 22.34 4.30
CA ILE A 19 20.83 22.76 3.85
C ILE A 19 20.40 21.97 2.61
N SER A 20 21.32 21.76 1.66
CA SER A 20 21.04 20.98 0.45
C SER A 20 20.63 19.54 0.79
N ILE A 21 21.37 18.86 1.66
CA ILE A 21 21.05 17.49 2.11
C ILE A 21 19.70 17.47 2.82
N PHE A 22 19.45 18.41 3.75
CA PHE A 22 18.20 18.47 4.50
C PHE A 22 16.97 18.61 3.57
N ASN A 23 17.06 19.48 2.56
CA ASN A 23 16.00 19.66 1.57
C ASN A 23 15.79 18.41 0.72
N GLN A 24 16.87 17.72 0.33
CA GLN A 24 16.79 16.45 -0.40
C GLN A 24 16.11 15.35 0.42
N LEU A 25 16.46 15.21 1.71
CA LEU A 25 15.83 14.25 2.61
C LEU A 25 14.34 14.56 2.83
N THR A 26 14.00 15.84 2.98
CA THR A 26 12.61 16.30 3.12
C THR A 26 11.80 15.97 1.86
N SER A 27 12.33 16.25 0.68
CA SER A 27 11.69 15.91 -0.59
C SER A 27 11.43 14.40 -0.70
N LYS A 28 12.42 13.55 -0.37
CA LYS A 28 12.24 12.10 -0.36
C LYS A 28 11.18 11.63 0.64
N LYS A 29 11.09 12.26 1.81
CA LYS A 29 10.04 11.96 2.80
C LYS A 29 8.64 12.29 2.27
N ILE A 30 8.49 13.39 1.54
CA ILE A 30 7.22 13.76 0.89
C ILE A 30 6.83 12.72 -0.16
N LEU A 31 7.76 12.23 -0.98
CA LEU A 31 7.48 11.17 -1.95
C LEU A 31 7.01 9.86 -1.30
N VAL A 32 7.50 9.55 -0.09
CA VAL A 32 6.98 8.42 0.69
C VAL A 32 5.52 8.65 1.11
N GLN A 33 5.19 9.85 1.57
CA GLN A 33 3.82 10.20 1.96
C GLN A 33 2.87 10.22 0.76
N GLU A 34 3.34 10.69 -0.39
CA GLU A 34 2.59 10.65 -1.66
C GLU A 34 2.31 9.21 -2.06
N GLY A 35 3.33 8.34 -2.05
CA GLY A 35 3.15 6.92 -2.35
C GLY A 35 2.14 6.23 -1.42
N TRP A 36 2.17 6.57 -0.12
CA TRP A 36 1.20 6.07 0.85
C TRP A 36 -0.22 6.55 0.54
N SER A 37 -0.37 7.83 0.19
CA SER A 37 -1.66 8.42 -0.17
C SER A 37 -2.26 7.78 -1.43
N GLY A 38 -1.42 7.44 -2.41
CA GLY A 38 -1.82 6.71 -3.61
C GLY A 38 -2.40 5.32 -3.32
N ILE A 39 -1.79 4.58 -2.37
CA ILE A 39 -2.35 3.31 -1.90
C ILE A 39 -3.73 3.55 -1.25
N GLY A 40 -3.82 4.54 -0.35
CA GLY A 40 -5.08 4.90 0.33
C GLY A 40 -6.23 5.18 -0.64
N ALA A 41 -5.97 5.89 -1.74
CA ALA A 41 -6.98 6.18 -2.76
C ALA A 41 -7.53 4.91 -3.44
N GLY A 42 -6.66 3.97 -3.81
CA GLY A 42 -7.08 2.69 -4.41
C GLY A 42 -7.88 1.82 -3.42
N LEU A 43 -7.43 1.77 -2.17
CA LEU A 43 -8.12 1.05 -1.10
C LEU A 43 -9.51 1.60 -0.83
N GLN A 44 -9.65 2.93 -0.85
CA GLN A 44 -10.93 3.60 -0.68
C GLN A 44 -11.90 3.19 -1.80
N GLN A 45 -11.47 3.27 -3.07
CA GLN A 45 -12.29 2.83 -4.22
C GLN A 45 -12.74 1.37 -4.08
N ARG A 46 -11.83 0.47 -3.66
CA ARG A 46 -12.16 -0.94 -3.41
C ARG A 46 -13.22 -1.08 -2.31
N ASN A 47 -13.03 -0.38 -1.20
CA ASN A 47 -13.94 -0.40 -0.05
C ASN A 47 -15.33 0.18 -0.37
N ASP A 48 -15.42 1.08 -1.35
CA ASP A 48 -16.67 1.69 -1.81
C ASP A 48 -17.47 0.77 -2.75
N LEU A 49 -16.80 -0.15 -3.47
CA LEU A 49 -17.48 -1.15 -4.31
C LEU A 49 -17.97 -2.38 -3.54
N ILE A 50 -17.35 -2.70 -2.39
CA ILE A 50 -17.69 -3.90 -1.60
C ILE A 50 -19.17 -3.96 -1.19
N PRO A 51 -19.82 -2.88 -0.71
CA PRO A 51 -21.24 -2.92 -0.40
C PRO A 51 -22.10 -3.32 -1.59
N ASN A 52 -21.80 -2.80 -2.79
CA ASN A 52 -22.53 -3.15 -4.00
C ASN A 52 -22.33 -4.63 -4.36
N LEU A 53 -21.09 -5.13 -4.27
CA LEU A 53 -20.79 -6.56 -4.45
C LEU A 53 -21.61 -7.42 -3.48
N VAL A 54 -21.64 -7.06 -2.21
CA VAL A 54 -22.37 -7.79 -1.17
C VAL A 54 -23.87 -7.81 -1.47
N GLU A 55 -24.47 -6.69 -1.83
CA GLU A 55 -25.89 -6.62 -2.18
C GLU A 55 -26.23 -7.43 -3.44
N THR A 56 -25.38 -7.38 -4.48
CA THR A 56 -25.55 -8.22 -5.67
C THR A 56 -25.50 -9.70 -5.30
N VAL A 57 -24.51 -10.15 -4.52
CA VAL A 57 -24.40 -11.56 -4.12
C VAL A 57 -25.59 -11.99 -3.24
N LYS A 58 -26.05 -11.14 -2.31
CA LYS A 58 -27.24 -11.44 -1.49
C LYS A 58 -28.49 -11.70 -2.32
N GLY A 59 -28.65 -11.02 -3.45
CA GLY A 59 -29.79 -11.22 -4.35
C GLY A 59 -29.91 -12.64 -4.89
N TYR A 60 -28.79 -13.37 -5.02
CA TYR A 60 -28.75 -14.73 -5.56
C TYR A 60 -28.43 -15.80 -4.49
N ALA A 61 -27.61 -15.47 -3.49
CA ALA A 61 -27.10 -16.40 -2.49
C ALA A 61 -27.52 -15.98 -1.07
N THR A 62 -28.82 -15.99 -0.80
CA THR A 62 -29.41 -15.50 0.46
C THR A 62 -29.00 -16.29 1.72
N HIS A 63 -28.54 -17.54 1.53
CA HIS A 63 -28.07 -18.41 2.61
C HIS A 63 -26.59 -18.21 2.98
N GLU A 64 -25.83 -17.44 2.19
CA GLU A 64 -24.38 -17.22 2.34
C GLU A 64 -24.04 -16.04 3.28
N LYS A 65 -24.76 -15.93 4.39
CA LYS A 65 -24.62 -14.80 5.32
C LYS A 65 -23.24 -14.73 5.97
N ASP A 66 -22.69 -15.87 6.35
CA ASP A 66 -21.39 -15.93 7.04
C ASP A 66 -20.26 -15.48 6.11
N THR A 67 -20.28 -15.95 4.87
CA THR A 67 -19.33 -15.55 3.81
C THR A 67 -19.34 -14.03 3.60
N LEU A 68 -20.53 -13.43 3.47
CA LEU A 68 -20.67 -11.99 3.27
C LEU A 68 -20.35 -11.16 4.52
N THR A 69 -20.57 -11.72 5.72
CA THR A 69 -20.23 -11.07 6.98
C THR A 69 -18.71 -10.95 7.14
N GLU A 70 -17.96 -11.99 6.76
CA GLU A 70 -16.49 -11.95 6.72
C GLU A 70 -15.98 -10.84 5.80
N VAL A 71 -16.57 -10.68 4.60
CA VAL A 71 -16.23 -9.59 3.66
C VAL A 71 -16.42 -8.21 4.31
N ILE A 72 -17.58 -7.98 4.92
CA ILE A 72 -17.89 -6.69 5.57
C ILE A 72 -16.93 -6.42 6.73
N LYS A 73 -16.63 -7.45 7.54
CA LYS A 73 -15.69 -7.35 8.66
C LYS A 73 -14.31 -6.90 8.18
N TRP A 74 -13.75 -7.54 7.16
CA TRP A 74 -12.43 -7.18 6.64
C TRP A 74 -12.42 -5.81 5.94
N ARG A 75 -13.50 -5.45 5.24
CA ARG A 75 -13.69 -4.09 4.72
C ARG A 75 -13.67 -3.05 5.85
N ASN A 76 -14.40 -3.30 6.93
CA ASN A 76 -14.45 -2.37 8.06
C ASN A 76 -13.08 -2.25 8.76
N GLN A 77 -12.33 -3.35 8.86
CA GLN A 77 -10.96 -3.31 9.36
C GLN A 77 -10.03 -2.51 8.45
N SER A 78 -10.19 -2.64 7.12
CA SER A 78 -9.47 -1.85 6.11
C SER A 78 -9.75 -0.36 6.23
N VAL A 79 -11.01 0.03 6.49
CA VAL A 79 -11.38 1.44 6.70
C VAL A 79 -10.82 2.02 8.00
N GLN A 80 -10.64 1.18 9.04
CA GLN A 80 -10.17 1.62 10.36
C GLN A 80 -8.64 1.61 10.51
N ALA A 81 -7.93 0.96 9.60
CA ALA A 81 -6.48 0.85 9.63
C ALA A 81 -5.81 2.22 9.46
N LYS A 82 -4.84 2.52 10.31
CA LYS A 82 -4.09 3.78 10.35
C LYS A 82 -2.64 3.61 9.94
N THR A 83 -2.14 2.39 9.92
CA THR A 83 -0.75 2.08 9.59
C THR A 83 -0.66 1.13 8.39
N PRO A 84 0.47 1.12 7.66
CA PRO A 84 0.72 0.14 6.60
C PRO A 84 0.54 -1.31 7.05
N ALA A 85 1.01 -1.65 8.25
CA ALA A 85 0.89 -3.00 8.80
C ALA A 85 -0.57 -3.40 9.10
N GLU A 86 -1.35 -2.50 9.72
CA GLU A 86 -2.78 -2.75 9.96
C GLU A 86 -3.54 -2.90 8.64
N GLN A 87 -3.19 -2.06 7.65
CA GLN A 87 -3.79 -2.12 6.33
C GLN A 87 -3.49 -3.48 5.68
N GLU A 88 -2.24 -3.92 5.71
CA GLU A 88 -1.83 -5.21 5.15
C GLU A 88 -2.62 -6.38 5.71
N VAL A 89 -2.79 -6.45 7.04
CA VAL A 89 -3.60 -7.49 7.70
C VAL A 89 -5.05 -7.45 7.20
N ALA A 90 -5.64 -6.26 7.11
CA ALA A 90 -7.00 -6.10 6.62
C ALA A 90 -7.15 -6.52 5.16
N GLN A 91 -6.16 -6.20 4.32
CA GLN A 91 -6.15 -6.59 2.91
C GLN A 91 -6.05 -8.11 2.74
N GLN A 92 -5.12 -8.76 3.44
CA GLN A 92 -4.97 -10.22 3.39
C GLN A 92 -6.27 -10.95 3.79
N GLY A 93 -6.96 -10.45 4.82
CA GLY A 93 -8.24 -11.01 5.23
C GLY A 93 -9.34 -10.77 4.19
N LEU A 94 -9.40 -9.58 3.61
CA LEU A 94 -10.36 -9.25 2.57
C LEU A 94 -10.13 -10.08 1.30
N ASP A 95 -8.88 -10.27 0.88
CA ASP A 95 -8.53 -11.07 -0.30
C ASP A 95 -8.96 -12.54 -0.12
N LYS A 96 -8.74 -13.11 1.08
CA LYS A 96 -9.25 -14.45 1.44
C LYS A 96 -10.78 -14.53 1.39
N ALA A 97 -11.47 -13.53 1.92
CA ALA A 97 -12.94 -13.47 1.88
C ALA A 97 -13.47 -13.34 0.45
N MET A 98 -12.78 -12.59 -0.42
CA MET A 98 -13.11 -12.47 -1.84
C MET A 98 -12.96 -13.80 -2.60
N VAL A 99 -11.94 -14.62 -2.28
CA VAL A 99 -11.82 -15.97 -2.84
C VAL A 99 -13.05 -16.82 -2.52
N ASN A 100 -13.57 -16.72 -1.28
CA ASN A 100 -14.78 -17.45 -0.91
C ASN A 100 -16.01 -16.96 -1.68
N VAL A 101 -16.16 -15.64 -1.89
CA VAL A 101 -17.24 -15.08 -2.72
C VAL A 101 -17.15 -15.57 -4.17
N LEU A 102 -15.93 -15.66 -4.73
CA LEU A 102 -15.74 -16.21 -6.06
C LEU A 102 -16.15 -17.69 -6.13
N ALA A 103 -15.86 -18.49 -5.10
CA ALA A 103 -16.28 -19.89 -5.05
C ALA A 103 -17.82 -20.06 -5.07
N LEU A 104 -18.58 -19.08 -4.55
CA LEU A 104 -20.05 -19.10 -4.65
C LEU A 104 -20.54 -19.08 -6.09
N THR A 105 -19.79 -18.49 -7.02
CA THR A 105 -20.23 -18.41 -8.43
C THR A 105 -20.31 -19.76 -9.13
N GLU A 106 -19.56 -20.76 -8.65
CA GLU A 106 -19.69 -22.13 -9.15
C GLU A 106 -20.94 -22.84 -8.58
N GLN A 107 -21.40 -22.42 -7.40
CA GLN A 107 -22.62 -22.95 -6.78
C GLN A 107 -23.89 -22.23 -7.25
N TYR A 108 -23.75 -20.97 -7.69
CA TYR A 108 -24.84 -20.11 -8.15
C TYR A 108 -24.58 -19.63 -9.59
N PRO A 109 -24.93 -20.42 -10.62
CA PRO A 109 -24.69 -20.08 -12.03
C PRO A 109 -25.34 -18.76 -12.48
N ASP A 110 -26.51 -18.44 -11.92
CA ASP A 110 -27.23 -17.21 -12.25
C ASP A 110 -26.43 -15.96 -11.83
N LEU A 111 -25.77 -16.00 -10.66
CA LEU A 111 -24.85 -14.95 -10.19
C LEU A 111 -23.64 -14.80 -11.12
N LYS A 112 -23.06 -15.93 -11.55
CA LYS A 112 -21.94 -15.94 -12.52
C LYS A 112 -22.34 -15.29 -13.85
N SER A 113 -23.60 -15.48 -14.25
CA SER A 113 -24.18 -14.93 -15.47
C SER A 113 -24.73 -13.50 -15.31
N ASP A 114 -24.74 -12.94 -14.10
CA ASP A 114 -25.17 -11.57 -13.87
C ASP A 114 -24.15 -10.56 -14.44
N ALA A 115 -24.64 -9.58 -15.20
CA ALA A 115 -23.80 -8.58 -15.84
C ALA A 115 -23.21 -7.59 -14.84
N GLY A 116 -23.99 -7.20 -13.81
CA GLY A 116 -23.53 -6.28 -12.77
C GLY A 116 -22.42 -6.89 -11.92
N PHE A 117 -22.57 -8.15 -11.54
CA PHE A 117 -21.57 -8.90 -10.79
C PHE A 117 -20.25 -9.06 -11.58
N ARG A 118 -20.30 -9.40 -12.87
CA ARG A 118 -19.09 -9.47 -13.72
C ARG A 118 -18.41 -8.11 -13.87
N GLN A 119 -19.18 -7.03 -13.99
CA GLN A 119 -18.62 -5.68 -14.04
C GLN A 119 -17.90 -5.35 -12.73
N LEU A 120 -18.54 -5.60 -11.58
CA LEU A 120 -17.93 -5.38 -10.26
C LEU A 120 -16.63 -6.18 -10.07
N GLN A 121 -16.58 -7.44 -10.52
CA GLN A 121 -15.33 -8.20 -10.50
C GLN A 121 -14.24 -7.56 -11.35
N THR A 122 -14.59 -7.06 -12.54
CA THR A 122 -13.65 -6.39 -13.43
C THR A 122 -13.11 -5.11 -12.78
N ASP A 123 -14.00 -4.27 -12.24
CA ASP A 123 -13.63 -3.03 -11.55
C ASP A 123 -12.74 -3.30 -10.34
N LEU A 124 -13.09 -4.31 -9.52
CA LEU A 124 -12.29 -4.72 -8.36
C LEU A 124 -10.91 -5.23 -8.77
N LYS A 125 -10.81 -6.00 -9.86
CA LYS A 125 -9.53 -6.47 -10.40
C LYS A 125 -8.66 -5.31 -10.89
N ASP A 126 -9.24 -4.35 -11.61
CA ASP A 126 -8.53 -3.18 -12.10
C ASP A 126 -8.05 -2.29 -10.96
N ILE A 127 -8.85 -2.14 -9.90
CA ILE A 127 -8.45 -1.44 -8.68
C ILE A 127 -7.31 -2.19 -7.98
N GLU A 128 -7.37 -3.52 -7.90
CA GLU A 128 -6.30 -4.31 -7.28
C GLU A 128 -4.98 -4.17 -8.03
N GLU A 129 -5.01 -4.15 -9.37
CA GLU A 129 -3.81 -3.87 -10.16
C GLU A 129 -3.23 -2.48 -9.85
N LYS A 130 -4.08 -1.45 -9.76
CA LYS A 130 -3.66 -0.08 -9.37
C LYS A 130 -3.08 -0.04 -7.96
N ILE A 131 -3.68 -0.73 -7.00
CA ILE A 131 -3.17 -0.84 -5.62
C ILE A 131 -1.78 -1.49 -5.64
N ASN A 132 -1.58 -2.56 -6.41
CA ASN A 132 -0.29 -3.24 -6.50
C ASN A 132 0.80 -2.36 -7.14
N LEU A 133 0.46 -1.58 -8.17
CA LEU A 133 1.35 -0.57 -8.73
C LEU A 133 1.69 0.53 -7.71
N ALA A 134 0.71 1.01 -6.96
CA ALA A 134 0.92 2.01 -5.90
C ALA A 134 1.80 1.47 -4.76
N ARG A 135 1.63 0.21 -4.36
CA ARG A 135 2.50 -0.48 -3.38
C ARG A 135 3.95 -0.54 -3.86
N ARG A 136 4.18 -0.90 -5.12
CA ARG A 136 5.52 -0.91 -5.73
C ARG A 136 6.15 0.49 -5.73
N TYR A 137 5.39 1.51 -6.10
CA TYR A 137 5.84 2.90 -6.07
C TYR A 137 6.22 3.34 -4.65
N TYR A 138 5.35 3.10 -3.66
CA TYR A 138 5.60 3.39 -2.25
C TYR A 138 6.85 2.68 -1.72
N ASN A 139 6.98 1.38 -1.95
CA ASN A 139 8.17 0.63 -1.54
C ASN A 139 9.44 1.16 -2.22
N GLY A 140 9.33 1.61 -3.47
CA GLY A 140 10.39 2.30 -4.20
C GLY A 140 10.83 3.60 -3.51
N THR A 141 9.89 4.45 -3.11
CA THR A 141 10.19 5.72 -2.43
C THR A 141 10.71 5.50 -1.01
N VAL A 142 10.15 4.53 -0.26
CA VAL A 142 10.65 4.12 1.06
C VAL A 142 12.09 3.63 0.97
N ARG A 143 12.42 2.77 0.00
CA ARG A 143 13.79 2.31 -0.23
C ARG A 143 14.74 3.47 -0.48
N GLN A 144 14.36 4.42 -1.35
CA GLN A 144 15.19 5.57 -1.67
C GLN A 144 15.40 6.48 -0.44
N PHE A 145 14.35 6.74 0.33
CA PHE A 145 14.42 7.55 1.53
C PHE A 145 15.25 6.87 2.63
N ASN A 146 14.96 5.61 2.95
CA ASN A 146 15.68 4.84 3.97
C ASN A 146 17.17 4.69 3.61
N THR A 147 17.48 4.46 2.33
CA THR A 147 18.87 4.45 1.84
C THR A 147 19.53 5.82 2.03
N ALA A 148 18.83 6.90 1.67
CA ALA A 148 19.37 8.25 1.75
C ALA A 148 19.66 8.70 3.18
N ILE A 149 18.87 8.28 4.18
CA ILE A 149 19.13 8.60 5.59
C ILE A 149 20.22 7.71 6.22
N ALA A 150 20.52 6.55 5.62
CA ALA A 150 21.51 5.60 6.15
C ALA A 150 22.94 5.87 5.63
N ILE A 151 23.07 6.43 4.42
CA ILE A 151 24.37 6.64 3.76
C ILE A 151 25.09 7.87 4.32
N PHE A 152 26.40 7.76 4.53
CA PHE A 152 27.27 8.91 4.84
C PHE A 152 27.48 9.76 3.57
N PRO A 153 27.39 11.10 3.64
CA PRO A 153 27.29 11.93 4.85
C PRO A 153 25.87 12.29 5.29
N ASN A 154 24.85 11.90 4.53
CA ASN A 154 23.46 12.23 4.82
C ASN A 154 22.99 11.74 6.19
N SER A 155 23.52 10.62 6.69
CA SER A 155 23.18 10.07 8.01
C SER A 155 23.44 11.01 9.18
N LEU A 156 24.45 11.89 9.08
CA LEU A 156 24.70 12.93 10.08
C LEU A 156 23.59 13.97 10.11
N ILE A 157 23.21 14.47 8.93
CA ILE A 157 22.13 15.45 8.77
C ILE A 157 20.78 14.82 9.11
N ALA A 158 20.58 13.55 8.75
CA ALA A 158 19.38 12.78 9.08
C ALA A 158 19.18 12.67 10.60
N GLY A 159 20.25 12.39 11.36
CA GLY A 159 20.23 12.35 12.81
C GLY A 159 19.88 13.69 13.45
N ILE A 160 20.50 14.78 12.98
CA ILE A 160 20.21 16.15 13.46
C ILE A 160 18.76 16.56 13.14
N GLY A 161 18.28 16.20 11.94
CA GLY A 161 16.94 16.50 11.46
C GLY A 161 15.84 15.54 11.92
N ALA A 162 16.15 14.57 12.79
CA ALA A 162 15.23 13.55 13.28
C ALA A 162 14.48 12.78 12.16
N PHE A 163 15.16 12.52 11.04
CA PHE A 163 14.61 11.69 9.96
C PHE A 163 14.68 10.21 10.36
N ALA A 164 13.53 9.61 10.65
CA ALA A 164 13.41 8.19 10.96
C ALA A 164 13.09 7.35 9.71
N PRO A 165 13.51 6.07 9.65
CA PRO A 165 13.12 5.16 8.58
C PRO A 165 11.61 4.98 8.47
N SER A 166 11.12 4.90 7.24
CA SER A 166 9.72 4.57 6.95
C SER A 166 9.55 3.04 6.79
N PRO A 167 8.43 2.46 7.23
CA PRO A 167 8.16 1.04 7.04
C PRO A 167 7.88 0.74 5.56
N PHE A 168 8.23 -0.47 5.11
CA PHE A 168 7.77 -0.99 3.83
C PHE A 168 6.35 -1.55 3.96
N PHE A 169 5.62 -1.59 2.85
CA PHE A 169 4.45 -2.45 2.72
C PHE A 169 4.94 -3.86 2.38
N MET A 170 4.74 -4.85 3.26
CA MET A 170 5.28 -6.19 2.97
C MET A 170 4.46 -6.83 1.85
N GLU A 171 5.15 -7.54 0.94
CA GLU A 171 4.47 -8.42 0.01
C GLU A 171 4.05 -9.69 0.75
N ASP A 172 2.86 -10.21 0.45
CA ASP A 172 2.31 -11.41 1.08
C ASP A 172 3.36 -12.53 1.11
N PRO A 173 3.73 -13.08 2.29
CA PRO A 173 4.63 -14.23 2.39
C PRO A 173 4.16 -15.42 1.54
N ALA A 174 2.86 -15.55 1.27
CA ALA A 174 2.31 -16.57 0.39
C ALA A 174 2.64 -16.34 -1.09
N ALA A 175 2.87 -15.10 -1.53
CA ALA A 175 3.33 -14.80 -2.90
C ALA A 175 4.78 -15.27 -3.16
N GLN A 176 5.56 -15.51 -2.10
CA GLN A 176 6.89 -16.15 -2.21
C GLN A 176 6.80 -17.68 -2.33
N GLN A 177 5.65 -18.29 -2.03
CA GLN A 177 5.44 -19.71 -2.26
C GLN A 177 5.05 -19.91 -3.72
N VAL A 178 6.05 -20.16 -4.58
CA VAL A 178 5.82 -20.58 -5.96
C VAL A 178 4.88 -21.78 -5.96
N PRO A 179 3.70 -21.72 -6.61
CA PRO A 179 2.78 -22.84 -6.63
C PRO A 179 3.47 -24.03 -7.28
N LYS A 180 3.66 -25.11 -6.51
CA LYS A 180 4.15 -26.38 -7.03
C LYS A 180 3.05 -26.98 -7.91
N VAL A 181 3.10 -26.68 -9.21
CA VAL A 181 2.24 -27.32 -10.19
C VAL A 181 2.68 -28.78 -10.31
N SER A 182 2.00 -29.65 -9.57
CA SER A 182 2.11 -31.10 -9.77
C SER A 182 1.06 -31.48 -10.80
N PHE A 183 1.50 -31.75 -12.03
CA PHE A 183 0.67 -32.49 -12.97
C PHE A 183 0.49 -33.91 -12.42
N LYS A 184 -0.75 -34.37 -12.32
CA LYS A 184 -1.08 -35.80 -12.21
C LYS A 184 -1.52 -36.27 -13.58
#